data_AF-A0A0N4XVZ4-F1
#
_entry.id   AF-A0A0N4XVZ4-F1
#
_cell.length_a   1.000
_cell.length_b   1.000
_cell.length_c   1.000
_cell.angle_alpha   90.00
_cell.angle_beta   90.00
_cell.angle_gamma   90.00
#
_symmetry.space_group_name_H-M   'P 1'
#
loop_
_entity.id
_entity.type
_entity.pdbx_description
1 polymer ?
#
loop_
_entity_poly.entity_id
_entity_poly.type
_entity_poly.pdbx_seq_one_letter_code
_entity_poly.pdbx_strand_id
1 'polypeptide(L)'
;MGRITYDPLAGAAKRKKEEIKYPPQKTLGFRLLGYRMHRKGGHVTVKDKEWGKGYDENDIHSGLEEFFSGRGVDAEMMSDVLTKLDGVRQWFATQKSFHFYASSLLFAYENDTSKPPNVEIVMIGRFLP
;
A
#
# COMPACT_ATOMS: atom_id res chain seq x y z
N MET A 1 -2.60 6.29 1.14
CA MET A 1 -3.60 5.88 2.14
C MET A 1 -4.41 7.10 2.57
N GLY A 2 -5.62 6.86 3.07
CA GLY A 2 -6.63 7.88 3.38
C GLY A 2 -7.65 8.05 2.24
N ARG A 3 -8.92 8.30 2.57
CA ARG A 3 -9.98 8.55 1.57
C ARG A 3 -9.79 9.87 0.81
N ILE A 4 -8.93 10.75 1.33
CA ILE A 4 -8.58 12.05 0.78
C ILE A 4 -7.05 12.11 0.64
N THR A 5 -6.56 12.49 -0.55
CA THR A 5 -5.11 12.56 -0.86
C THR A 5 -4.59 13.98 -1.04
N TYR A 6 -5.33 14.98 -0.57
CA TYR A 6 -4.90 16.38 -0.52
C TYR A 6 -4.99 16.90 0.91
N ASP A 7 -4.07 17.78 1.27
CA ASP A 7 -4.05 18.43 2.57
C ASP A 7 -5.12 19.55 2.67
N PRO A 8 -5.46 20.02 3.89
CA PRO A 8 -6.46 21.08 4.08
C PRO A 8 -6.14 22.40 3.38
N LEU A 9 -4.86 22.69 3.10
CA LEU A 9 -4.39 23.90 2.44
C LEU A 9 -4.39 23.78 0.90
N ALA A 10 -4.75 22.62 0.36
CA ALA A 10 -4.84 22.42 -1.08
C ALA A 10 -5.93 23.32 -1.70
N GLY A 11 -5.56 24.12 -2.71
CA GLY A 11 -6.52 24.92 -3.47
C GLY A 11 -7.49 24.08 -4.29
N ALA A 12 -8.62 24.67 -4.70
CA ALA A 12 -9.73 23.97 -5.36
C ALA A 12 -9.30 23.15 -6.60
N ALA A 13 -8.40 23.69 -7.43
CA ALA A 13 -7.87 22.97 -8.60
C ALA A 13 -7.09 21.71 -8.22
N LYS A 14 -6.27 21.76 -7.16
CA LYS A 14 -5.50 20.61 -6.66
C LYS A 14 -6.43 19.54 -6.07
N ARG A 15 -7.46 19.96 -5.31
CA ARG A 15 -8.47 19.05 -4.75
C ARG A 15 -9.19 18.29 -5.86
N LYS A 16 -9.76 19.01 -6.83
CA LYS A 16 -10.44 18.41 -7.99
C LYS A 16 -9.54 17.45 -8.75
N LYS A 17 -8.27 17.83 -8.99
CA LYS A 17 -7.30 16.96 -9.67
C LYS A 17 -7.05 15.66 -8.91
N GLU A 18 -6.89 15.70 -7.59
CA GLU A 18 -6.65 14.50 -6.79
C GLU A 18 -7.91 13.62 -6.66
N GLU A 19 -9.11 14.23 -6.60
CA GLU A 19 -10.40 13.50 -6.57
C GLU A 19 -10.64 12.69 -7.85
N ILE A 20 -10.40 13.27 -9.03
CA ILE A 20 -10.62 12.58 -10.32
C ILE A 20 -9.51 11.59 -10.67
N LYS A 21 -8.35 11.66 -10.00
CA LYS A 21 -7.15 10.88 -10.33
C LYS A 21 -7.31 9.38 -10.10
N TYR A 22 -8.11 9.01 -9.10
CA TYR A 22 -8.46 7.63 -8.77
C TYR A 22 -9.75 7.62 -7.95
N PRO A 23 -10.93 7.62 -8.60
CA PRO A 23 -12.22 7.65 -7.92
C PRO A 23 -12.41 6.59 -6.81
N PRO A 24 -11.93 5.33 -6.97
CA PRO A 24 -12.06 4.32 -5.91
C PRO A 24 -11.38 4.69 -4.59
N GLN A 25 -10.45 5.67 -4.56
CA GLN A 25 -9.80 6.17 -3.34
C GLN A 25 -10.81 6.52 -2.24
N LYS A 26 -11.96 7.10 -2.62
CA LYS A 26 -12.99 7.57 -1.68
C LYS A 26 -13.66 6.42 -0.94
N THR A 27 -13.82 5.27 -1.61
CA THR A 27 -14.43 4.06 -1.05
C THR A 27 -13.38 3.21 -0.34
N LEU A 28 -12.31 2.84 -1.05
CA LEU A 28 -11.24 1.96 -0.57
C LEU A 28 -10.39 2.58 0.54
N GLY A 29 -10.14 3.88 0.49
CA GLY A 29 -9.19 4.56 1.39
C GLY A 29 -7.72 4.28 1.09
N PHE A 30 -7.41 3.50 0.06
CA PHE A 30 -6.05 3.29 -0.46
C PHE A 30 -6.09 2.98 -1.96
N ARG A 31 -4.90 2.89 -2.56
CA ARG A 31 -4.69 2.46 -3.95
C ARG A 31 -3.30 1.84 -4.06
N LEU A 32 -3.11 0.96 -5.04
CA LEU A 32 -1.81 0.41 -5.36
C LEU A 32 -0.99 1.45 -6.15
N LEU A 33 0.28 1.65 -5.79
CA LEU A 33 1.18 2.57 -6.49
C LEU A 33 2.23 1.84 -7.34
N GLY A 34 2.17 0.51 -7.37
CA GLY A 34 3.13 -0.35 -8.03
C GLY A 34 3.96 -1.18 -7.03
N TYR A 35 4.80 -2.04 -7.58
CA TYR A 35 5.72 -2.87 -6.82
C TYR A 35 6.95 -3.23 -7.68
N ARG A 36 7.99 -3.74 -7.02
CA ARG A 36 9.12 -4.41 -7.67
C ARG A 36 9.31 -5.77 -7.02
N MET A 37 9.25 -6.83 -7.80
CA MET A 37 9.30 -8.21 -7.32
C MET A 37 10.43 -8.96 -8.01
N HIS A 38 11.39 -9.45 -7.23
CA HIS A 38 12.47 -10.32 -7.68
C HIS A 38 12.02 -11.78 -7.59
N ARG A 39 12.02 -12.51 -8.70
CA ARG A 39 11.64 -13.93 -8.78
C ARG A 39 12.87 -14.81 -8.95
N LYS A 40 12.69 -16.12 -8.73
CA LYS A 40 13.72 -17.14 -9.00
C LYS A 40 14.18 -17.04 -10.46
N GLY A 41 15.47 -17.30 -10.70
CA GLY A 41 16.06 -17.21 -12.03
C GLY A 41 16.40 -15.78 -12.49
N GLY A 42 16.39 -14.79 -11.58
CA GLY A 42 16.82 -13.42 -11.87
C GLY A 42 15.76 -12.56 -12.58
N HIS A 43 14.55 -13.09 -12.78
CA HIS A 43 13.46 -12.34 -13.38
C HIS A 43 12.95 -11.26 -12.43
N VAL A 44 12.73 -10.05 -12.94
CA VAL A 44 12.21 -8.92 -12.17
C VAL A 44 10.91 -8.44 -12.80
N THR A 45 9.84 -8.44 -12.03
CA THR A 45 8.57 -7.85 -12.42
C THR A 45 8.43 -6.48 -11.75
N VAL A 46 8.12 -5.45 -12.55
CA VAL A 46 7.87 -4.09 -12.06
C VAL A 46 6.49 -3.67 -12.51
N LYS A 47 5.70 -3.18 -11.56
CA LYS A 47 4.41 -2.54 -11.82
C LYS A 47 4.48 -1.11 -11.33
N ASP A 48 3.81 -0.22 -12.05
CA ASP A 48 3.78 1.20 -11.72
C ASP A 48 2.40 1.63 -11.20
N LYS A 49 2.26 2.94 -11.00
CA LYS A 49 1.03 3.56 -10.55
C LYS A 49 -0.12 3.45 -11.56
N GLU A 50 0.16 3.32 -12.86
CA GLU A 50 -0.88 3.23 -13.87
C GLU A 50 -1.47 1.81 -13.87
N TRP A 51 -0.64 0.78 -13.69
CA TRP A 51 -1.12 -0.57 -13.36
C TRP A 51 -2.00 -0.56 -12.11
N GLY A 52 -1.56 0.09 -11.04
CA GLY A 52 -2.31 0.12 -9.78
C GLY A 52 -3.64 0.87 -9.85
N LYS A 53 -3.79 1.81 -10.79
CA LYS A 53 -5.07 2.49 -11.06
C LYS A 53 -6.09 1.63 -11.81
N GLY A 54 -5.66 0.49 -12.36
CA GLY A 54 -6.55 -0.43 -13.07
C GLY A 54 -7.50 -1.19 -12.16
N TYR A 55 -7.30 -1.15 -10.84
CA TYR A 55 -8.13 -1.83 -9.85
C TYR A 55 -9.17 -0.88 -9.23
N ASP A 56 -10.22 -1.47 -8.67
CA ASP A 56 -11.28 -0.80 -7.92
C ASP A 56 -11.71 -1.62 -6.68
N GLU A 57 -12.79 -1.22 -6.01
CA GLU A 57 -13.29 -1.90 -4.81
C GLU A 57 -13.64 -3.39 -4.99
N ASN A 58 -13.86 -3.85 -6.22
CA ASN A 58 -14.25 -5.22 -6.51
C ASN A 58 -13.04 -6.14 -6.71
N ASP A 59 -11.93 -5.62 -7.23
CA ASP A 59 -10.79 -6.42 -7.68
C ASP A 59 -9.42 -6.04 -7.07
N ILE A 60 -9.38 -5.06 -6.15
CA ILE A 60 -8.13 -4.63 -5.48
C ILE A 60 -7.35 -5.78 -4.84
N HIS A 61 -8.06 -6.83 -4.39
CA HIS A 61 -7.47 -8.02 -3.79
C HIS A 61 -6.58 -8.77 -4.78
N SER A 62 -6.94 -8.82 -6.06
CA SER A 62 -6.15 -9.51 -7.09
C SER A 62 -4.78 -8.85 -7.29
N GLY A 63 -4.68 -7.53 -7.16
CA GLY A 63 -3.39 -6.83 -7.21
C GLY A 63 -2.50 -7.12 -6.00
N LEU A 64 -3.10 -7.31 -4.82
CA LEU A 64 -2.38 -7.73 -3.61
C LEU A 64 -1.94 -9.20 -3.71
N GLU A 65 -2.81 -10.09 -4.20
CA GLU A 65 -2.48 -11.49 -4.47
C GLU A 65 -1.32 -11.62 -5.46
N GLU A 66 -1.33 -10.83 -6.54
CA GLU A 66 -0.22 -10.79 -7.51
C GLU A 66 1.09 -10.39 -6.83
N PHE A 67 1.07 -9.37 -5.96
CA PHE A 67 2.25 -8.95 -5.21
C PHE A 67 2.76 -10.08 -4.31
N PHE A 68 1.92 -10.61 -3.40
CA PHE A 68 2.32 -11.64 -2.43
C PHE A 68 2.65 -13.00 -3.07
N SER A 69 2.21 -13.25 -4.31
CA SER A 69 2.55 -14.47 -5.06
C SER A 69 4.06 -14.66 -5.27
N GLY A 70 4.89 -13.63 -5.09
CA GLY A 70 6.34 -13.70 -5.27
C GLY A 70 7.04 -14.79 -4.47
N ARG A 71 6.48 -15.15 -3.32
CA ARG A 71 6.97 -16.21 -2.43
C ARG A 71 6.12 -17.49 -2.50
N GLY A 72 5.04 -17.49 -3.29
CA GLY A 72 4.05 -18.56 -3.33
C GLY A 72 3.11 -18.54 -2.12
N VAL A 73 2.55 -19.71 -1.77
CA VAL A 73 1.71 -19.85 -0.57
C VAL A 73 2.62 -19.92 0.65
N ASP A 74 2.63 -18.83 1.44
CA ASP A 74 3.42 -18.72 2.66
C ASP A 74 2.55 -18.16 3.80
N ALA A 75 2.07 -19.05 4.67
CA ALA A 75 1.20 -18.70 5.78
C ALA A 75 1.93 -17.91 6.89
N GLU A 76 3.23 -18.14 7.07
CA GLU A 76 4.06 -17.43 8.04
C GLU A 76 4.21 -15.97 7.62
N MET A 77 4.57 -15.74 6.35
CA MET A 77 4.63 -14.39 5.77
C MET A 77 3.29 -13.66 5.91
N MET A 78 2.17 -14.30 5.59
CA MET A 78 0.86 -13.66 5.69
C MET A 78 0.47 -13.35 7.13
N SER A 79 0.81 -14.22 8.08
CA SER A 79 0.63 -13.96 9.51
C SER A 79 1.43 -12.75 9.98
N ASP A 80 2.70 -12.63 9.56
CA ASP A 80 3.57 -11.49 9.88
C ASP A 80 3.04 -10.18 9.28
N VAL A 81 2.59 -10.20 8.03
CA VAL A 81 1.97 -9.05 7.37
C VAL A 81 0.75 -8.58 8.15
N LEU A 82 -0.17 -9.49 8.49
CA LEU A 82 -1.39 -9.14 9.22
C LEU A 82 -1.09 -8.61 10.62
N THR A 83 -0.14 -9.21 11.32
CA THR A 83 0.29 -8.77 12.65
C THR A 83 0.86 -7.35 12.62
N LYS A 84 1.75 -7.06 11.66
CA LYS A 84 2.34 -5.72 11.49
C LYS A 84 1.30 -4.69 11.07
N LEU A 85 0.37 -5.05 10.18
CA LEU A 85 -0.74 -4.17 9.79
C LEU A 85 -1.68 -3.86 10.96
N ASP A 86 -1.96 -4.84 11.82
CA ASP A 86 -2.77 -4.59 13.01
C ASP A 86 -2.07 -3.62 13.97
N GLY A 87 -0.75 -3.73 14.14
CA GLY A 87 0.03 -2.75 14.89
C GLY A 87 -0.10 -1.32 14.34
N VAL A 88 -0.01 -1.15 13.01
CA VAL A 88 -0.26 0.16 12.36
C VAL A 88 -1.70 0.62 12.64
N ARG A 89 -2.69 -0.24 12.48
CA ARG A 89 -4.11 0.07 12.75
C ARG A 89 -4.32 0.53 14.19
N GLN A 90 -3.76 -0.17 15.16
CA GLN A 90 -3.85 0.15 16.58
C GLN A 90 -3.23 1.52 16.88
N TRP A 91 -2.05 1.82 16.31
CA TRP A 91 -1.41 3.12 16.47
C TRP A 91 -2.28 4.27 15.92
N PHE A 92 -2.87 4.09 14.73
CA PHE A 92 -3.79 5.07 14.16
C PHE A 92 -5.07 5.26 14.98
N ALA A 93 -5.52 4.22 15.69
CA ALA A 93 -6.71 4.31 16.54
C ALA A 93 -6.48 5.21 17.77
N THR A 94 -5.27 5.17 18.34
CA THR A 94 -4.93 5.85 19.60
C THR A 94 -4.29 7.23 19.40
N GLN A 95 -3.47 7.42 18.37
CA GLN A 95 -2.85 8.72 18.10
C GLN A 95 -3.89 9.76 17.67
N LYS A 96 -3.71 11.02 18.10
CA LYS A 96 -4.57 12.17 17.72
C LYS A 96 -3.77 13.41 17.27
N SER A 97 -2.45 13.28 17.20
CA SER A 97 -1.54 14.40 17.00
C SER A 97 -1.12 14.61 15.55
N PHE A 98 -1.46 13.68 14.66
CA PHE A 98 -1.01 13.74 13.27
C PHE A 98 -2.13 13.41 12.29
N HIS A 99 -2.17 14.18 11.21
CA HIS A 99 -2.99 13.87 10.05
C HIS A 99 -2.10 13.45 8.87
N PHE A 100 -2.46 12.33 8.25
CA PHE A 100 -1.70 11.70 7.19
C PHE A 100 -2.46 11.85 5.87
N TYR A 101 -1.92 12.66 4.96
CA TYR A 101 -2.49 12.90 3.63
C TYR A 101 -1.50 12.45 2.57
N ALA A 102 -1.97 11.66 1.59
CA ALA A 102 -1.14 11.11 0.52
C ALA A 102 0.10 10.31 1.00
N SER A 103 0.14 9.88 2.26
CA SER A 103 1.15 8.97 2.80
C SER A 103 0.90 7.54 2.29
N SER A 104 1.92 6.69 2.33
CA SER A 104 1.84 5.30 1.86
C SER A 104 2.35 4.34 2.93
N LEU A 105 1.87 3.10 2.88
CA LEU A 105 2.59 1.97 3.49
C LEU A 105 3.45 1.35 2.40
N LEU A 106 4.73 1.21 2.68
CA LEU A 106 5.67 0.45 1.86
C LEU A 106 5.83 -0.93 2.48
N PHE A 107 5.58 -1.95 1.66
CA PHE A 107 5.75 -3.34 2.00
C PHE A 107 7.06 -3.83 1.37
N ALA A 108 7.85 -4.56 2.14
CA ALA A 108 9.02 -5.28 1.66
C ALA A 108 9.08 -6.65 2.35
N TYR A 109 9.50 -7.68 1.63
CA TYR A 109 9.69 -9.01 2.16
C TYR A 109 10.68 -9.79 1.29
N GLU A 110 11.28 -10.83 1.82
CA GLU A 110 12.19 -11.73 1.12
C GLU A 110 11.38 -12.75 0.30
N ASN A 111 11.66 -12.87 -0.99
CA ASN A 111 10.97 -13.82 -1.88
C ASN A 111 11.63 -15.20 -1.89
N ASP A 112 12.88 -15.30 -1.44
CA ASP A 112 13.60 -16.56 -1.37
C ASP A 112 13.02 -17.44 -0.25
N THR A 113 12.25 -18.46 -0.65
CA THR A 113 11.60 -19.42 0.25
C THR A 113 12.59 -20.21 1.14
N SER A 114 13.90 -20.18 0.86
CA SER A 114 14.92 -20.79 1.71
C SER A 114 15.34 -19.93 2.91
N LYS A 115 14.90 -18.67 2.96
CA LYS A 115 15.17 -17.69 4.02
C LYS A 115 13.88 -17.32 4.75
N PRO A 116 13.92 -16.75 5.97
CA PRO A 116 12.71 -16.23 6.61
C PRO A 116 12.05 -15.10 5.78
N PRO A 117 10.73 -14.89 5.90
CA PRO A 117 10.00 -13.89 5.10
C PRO A 117 10.49 -12.44 5.28
N ASN A 118 11.06 -12.10 6.45
CA ASN A 118 11.61 -10.77 6.76
C ASN A 118 10.68 -9.61 6.32
N VAL A 119 9.41 -9.69 6.74
CA VAL A 119 8.40 -8.71 6.35
C VAL A 119 8.66 -7.37 7.04
N GLU A 120 8.70 -6.30 6.24
CA GLU A 120 8.74 -4.92 6.71
C GLU A 120 7.55 -4.13 6.16
N ILE A 121 6.90 -3.38 7.04
CA ILE A 121 5.81 -2.47 6.70
C ILE A 121 6.12 -1.12 7.34
N VAL A 122 6.45 -0.15 6.51
CA VAL A 122 6.84 1.18 6.97
C VAL A 122 5.95 2.24 6.38
N MET A 123 5.59 3.23 7.20
CA MET A 123 4.85 4.39 6.73
C MET A 123 5.81 5.42 6.15
N ILE A 124 5.54 5.86 4.92
CA ILE A 124 6.34 6.85 4.20
C ILE A 124 5.46 7.99 3.67
N GLY A 125 6.08 9.13 3.39
CA GLY A 125 5.41 10.31 2.83
C GLY A 125 5.42 11.50 3.78
N ARG A 126 4.51 12.43 3.57
CA ARG A 126 4.42 13.67 4.37
C ARG A 126 3.48 13.47 5.55
N PHE A 127 3.86 14.04 6.69
CA PHE A 127 3.10 14.02 7.94
C PHE A 127 2.84 15.47 8.36
N LEU A 128 1.59 15.80 8.70
CA LEU A 128 1.23 17.12 9.21
C LEU A 128 0.87 16.99 10.71
N PRO A 129 1.38 17.90 11.56
CA PRO A 129 0.94 18.01 12.94
C PRO A 129 -0.53 18.45 13.03
#